data_AF-A0A2N2KU54-F1
#
_entry.id   AF-A0A2N2KU54-F1
#
_cell.length_a   1.000
_cell.length_b   1.000
_cell.length_c   1.000
_cell.angle_alpha   90.00
_cell.angle_beta   90.00
_cell.angle_gamma   90.00
#
_symmetry.space_group_name_H-M   'P 1'
#
loop_
_entity.id
_entity.type
_entity.pdbx_description
1 polymer ?
#
loop_
_entity_poly.entity_id
_entity_poly.type
_entity_poly.pdbx_seq_one_letter_code
_entity_poly.pdbx_strand_id
1 'polypeptide(L)'
;MDKVIIDEIPFVLDVNLLVNSLRLQNNPSAIDTVTKLATDAMRIGRPKALYKIALAKYPDEDVVEIDAILLHSRLLKNNLGKSDIVLPFLCTCGTEMEEWSQQFTDIVQKYWVNTIQDFALGSAIHALETSIKQRYQPRNLSAMNPGSLTDWPIQEQQNLFHLFGDDAVKIGVTLTEGLMMKPLKSMSGIFFASDEGFVNCQLCPLEKCPGRRAPYQKSLAHSADHKECDA
;
A
#
# COMPACT_ATOMS: atom_id res chain seq x y z
N MET A 1 15.68 -10.83 -9.59
CA MET A 1 14.93 -9.59 -9.86
C MET A 1 15.79 -8.37 -9.56
N ASP A 2 15.78 -7.36 -10.44
CA ASP A 2 16.35 -6.04 -10.12
C ASP A 2 15.52 -5.39 -9.02
N LYS A 3 16.16 -4.65 -8.12
CA LYS A 3 15.48 -4.02 -6.98
C LYS A 3 15.86 -2.57 -6.80
N VAL A 4 14.93 -1.82 -6.24
CA VAL A 4 15.11 -0.45 -5.80
C VAL A 4 14.61 -0.33 -4.37
N ILE A 5 15.47 0.20 -3.50
CA ILE A 5 15.14 0.55 -2.11
C ILE A 5 15.21 2.08 -2.02
N ILE A 6 14.22 2.67 -1.37
CA ILE A 6 14.12 4.09 -1.09
C ILE A 6 13.99 4.23 0.42
N ASP A 7 15.11 4.44 1.10
CA ASP A 7 15.23 4.49 2.57
C ASP A 7 15.46 5.91 3.12
N GLU A 8 15.72 6.88 2.24
CA GLU A 8 15.83 8.31 2.56
C GLU A 8 14.60 9.10 2.08
N ILE A 9 13.42 8.75 2.59
CA ILE A 9 12.18 9.50 2.28
C ILE A 9 11.95 10.56 3.36
N PRO A 10 12.02 11.87 3.03
CA PRO A 10 11.73 12.91 4.01
C PRO A 10 10.25 12.87 4.39
N PHE A 11 9.96 12.96 5.68
CA PHE A 11 8.59 13.11 6.16
C PHE A 11 8.29 14.56 6.50
N VAL A 12 7.53 15.21 5.62
CA VAL A 12 7.03 16.58 5.81
C VAL A 12 5.52 16.53 5.87
N LEU A 13 4.94 17.11 6.93
CA LEU A 13 3.52 17.08 7.19
C LEU A 13 2.94 18.49 7.23
N ASP A 14 1.98 18.76 6.35
CA ASP A 14 1.16 19.97 6.45
C ASP A 14 0.17 19.84 7.61
N VAL A 15 0.40 20.63 8.65
CA VAL A 15 -0.42 20.62 9.87
C VAL A 15 -1.87 21.01 9.57
N ASN A 16 -2.13 21.87 8.58
CA ASN A 16 -3.50 22.23 8.21
C ASN A 16 -4.23 21.03 7.57
N LEU A 17 -3.55 20.25 6.74
CA LEU A 17 -4.12 19.01 6.19
C LEU A 17 -4.40 17.99 7.30
N LEU A 18 -3.50 17.88 8.28
CA LEU A 18 -3.69 17.02 9.44
C LEU A 18 -4.91 17.47 10.27
N VAL A 19 -5.00 18.75 10.64
CA VAL A 19 -6.14 19.32 11.38
C VAL A 19 -7.46 19.09 10.64
N ASN A 20 -7.45 19.23 9.31
CA ASN A 20 -8.62 18.97 8.48
C ASN A 20 -9.01 17.49 8.47
N SER A 21 -8.05 16.58 8.32
CA SER A 21 -8.28 15.13 8.35
C SER A 21 -8.87 14.67 9.69
N LEU A 22 -8.44 15.29 10.79
CA LEU A 22 -8.89 15.02 12.15
C LEU A 22 -10.16 15.79 12.54
N ARG A 23 -10.65 16.69 11.67
CA ARG A 23 -11.83 17.55 11.90
C ARG A 23 -11.73 18.40 13.17
N LEU A 24 -10.55 18.98 13.42
CA LEU A 24 -10.25 19.74 14.63
C LEU A 24 -10.38 21.26 14.48
N GLN A 25 -10.91 21.76 13.36
CA GLN A 25 -10.87 23.20 13.00
C GLN A 25 -11.44 24.12 14.08
N ASN A 26 -12.42 23.64 14.85
CA ASN A 26 -13.09 24.41 15.91
C ASN A 26 -12.60 24.06 17.32
N ASN A 27 -11.44 23.40 17.46
CA ASN A 27 -10.89 22.98 18.75
C ASN A 27 -9.42 23.44 18.92
N PRO A 28 -9.17 24.70 19.34
CA PRO A 28 -7.83 25.26 19.44
C PRO A 28 -6.87 24.46 20.33
N SER A 29 -7.35 23.97 21.49
CA SER A 29 -6.54 23.17 22.41
C SER A 29 -6.06 21.85 21.80
N ALA A 30 -6.94 21.19 21.03
CA ALA A 30 -6.56 19.99 20.29
C ALA A 30 -5.57 20.30 19.16
N ILE A 31 -5.75 21.42 18.45
CA ILE A 31 -4.83 21.87 17.40
C ILE A 31 -3.41 22.07 17.95
N ASP A 32 -3.27 22.73 19.11
CA ASP A 32 -1.95 22.94 19.73
C ASP A 32 -1.25 21.61 20.05
N THR A 33 -2.01 20.63 20.54
CA THR A 33 -1.49 19.31 20.87
C THR A 33 -1.08 18.55 19.60
N VAL A 34 -1.94 18.52 18.60
CA VAL A 34 -1.68 17.85 17.31
C VAL A 34 -0.50 18.47 16.57
N THR A 35 -0.33 19.80 16.65
CA THR A 35 0.81 20.50 16.04
C THR A 35 2.14 20.05 16.66
N LYS A 36 2.18 19.85 17.98
CA LYS A 36 3.37 19.30 18.66
C LYS A 36 3.65 17.86 18.23
N LEU A 37 2.62 17.01 18.19
CA LEU A 37 2.75 15.62 17.72
C LEU A 37 3.26 15.57 16.27
N ALA A 38 2.75 16.43 15.39
CA ALA A 38 3.23 16.53 14.01
C ALA A 38 4.71 16.94 13.92
N THR A 39 5.12 17.90 14.76
CA THR A 39 6.52 18.35 14.83
C THR A 39 7.46 17.22 15.26
N ASP A 40 7.08 16.48 16.30
CA ASP A 40 7.85 15.31 16.75
C ASP A 40 7.92 14.24 15.66
N ALA A 41 6.79 13.94 15.04
CA ALA A 41 6.70 12.95 13.99
C ALA A 41 7.55 13.30 12.77
N MET A 42 7.60 14.56 12.31
CA MET A 42 8.46 14.98 11.21
C MET A 42 9.96 14.79 11.52
N ARG A 43 10.37 14.95 12.79
CA ARG A 43 11.76 14.71 13.20
C ARG A 43 12.12 13.22 13.22
N ILE A 44 11.19 12.39 13.68
CA ILE A 44 11.38 10.94 13.91
C ILE A 44 11.14 10.12 12.64
N GLY A 45 10.18 10.53 11.83
CA GLY A 45 9.67 9.76 10.70
C GLY A 45 10.75 9.45 9.67
N ARG A 46 10.93 8.15 9.41
CA ARG A 46 11.78 7.63 8.33
C ARG A 46 10.97 6.63 7.51
N PRO A 47 9.97 7.10 6.75
CA PRO A 47 9.24 6.23 5.82
C PRO A 47 10.21 5.58 4.84
N LYS A 48 9.91 4.34 4.45
CA LYS A 48 10.77 3.56 3.55
C LYS A 48 9.92 2.81 2.55
N ALA A 49 10.47 2.55 1.38
CA ALA A 49 9.82 1.79 0.34
C ALA A 49 10.82 0.92 -0.43
N LEU A 50 10.32 -0.14 -1.04
CA LEU A 50 11.04 -0.96 -1.99
C LEU A 50 10.10 -1.42 -3.10
N TYR A 51 10.67 -1.64 -4.28
CA TYR A 51 10.04 -2.44 -5.31
C TYR A 51 11.06 -3.29 -6.05
N LYS A 52 10.59 -4.37 -6.65
CA LYS A 52 11.38 -5.24 -7.51
C LYS A 52 10.82 -5.20 -8.92
N ILE A 53 11.68 -5.28 -9.93
CA ILE A 53 11.29 -5.43 -11.32
C ILE A 53 11.32 -6.92 -11.63
N ALA A 54 10.20 -7.44 -12.10
CA ALA A 54 10.07 -8.86 -12.39
C ALA A 54 9.30 -9.08 -13.67
N LEU A 55 9.58 -10.22 -14.30
CA LEU A 55 8.74 -10.77 -15.34
C LEU A 55 7.71 -11.70 -14.70
N ALA A 56 6.45 -11.51 -15.06
CA ALA A 56 5.38 -12.41 -14.70
C ALA A 56 5.17 -13.45 -15.81
N LYS A 57 4.81 -14.67 -15.43
CA LYS A 57 4.28 -15.69 -16.33
C LYS A 57 2.90 -16.12 -15.86
N TYR A 58 2.11 -16.66 -16.77
CA TYR A 58 0.72 -17.03 -16.53
C TYR A 58 0.52 -18.49 -16.96
N PRO A 59 0.95 -19.46 -16.14
CA PRO A 59 0.91 -20.87 -16.49
C PRO A 59 -0.51 -21.46 -16.49
N ASP A 60 -1.47 -20.80 -15.81
CA ASP A 60 -2.86 -21.26 -15.68
C ASP A 60 -3.84 -20.06 -15.60
N GLU A 61 -5.14 -20.33 -15.49
CA GLU A 61 -6.21 -19.33 -15.48
C GLU A 61 -6.28 -18.49 -14.20
N ASP A 62 -5.79 -19.00 -13.08
CA ASP A 62 -5.78 -18.33 -11.78
C ASP A 62 -4.37 -18.21 -11.17
N VAL A 63 -3.31 -18.44 -11.96
CA VAL A 63 -1.92 -18.45 -11.48
C VAL A 63 -1.09 -17.35 -12.13
N VAL A 64 -0.36 -16.60 -11.31
CA VAL A 64 0.71 -15.70 -11.73
C VAL A 64 2.02 -16.17 -11.11
N GLU A 65 2.99 -16.56 -11.94
CA GLU A 65 4.34 -16.91 -11.50
C GLU A 65 5.26 -15.69 -11.60
N ILE A 66 5.92 -15.33 -10.50
CA ILE A 66 6.94 -14.28 -10.44
C ILE A 66 8.15 -14.85 -9.72
N ASP A 67 9.33 -14.88 -10.36
CA ASP A 67 10.57 -15.39 -9.75
C ASP A 67 10.41 -16.77 -9.07
N ALA A 68 9.75 -17.71 -9.77
CA ALA A 68 9.39 -19.05 -9.30
C ALA A 68 8.42 -19.12 -8.10
N ILE A 69 7.87 -17.99 -7.65
CA ILE A 69 6.79 -17.94 -6.66
C ILE A 69 5.45 -17.87 -7.37
N LEU A 70 4.52 -18.73 -6.95
CA LEU A 70 3.16 -18.78 -7.49
C LEU A 70 2.22 -17.92 -6.63
N LEU A 71 1.48 -17.05 -7.30
CA LEU A 71 0.38 -16.27 -6.73
C LEU A 71 -0.93 -16.77 -7.31
N HIS A 72 -1.93 -16.98 -6.47
CA HIS A 72 -3.22 -17.56 -6.86
C HIS A 72 -4.34 -16.51 -6.81
N SER A 73 -4.80 -16.07 -7.97
CA SER A 73 -5.95 -15.17 -8.16
C SER A 73 -6.26 -14.98 -9.65
N ARG A 74 -7.50 -15.26 -10.05
CA ARG A 74 -7.99 -15.03 -11.42
C ARG A 74 -8.03 -13.53 -11.73
N LEU A 75 -8.45 -12.70 -10.78
CA LEU A 75 -8.46 -11.24 -10.91
C LEU A 75 -7.05 -10.68 -11.08
N LEU A 76 -6.08 -11.16 -10.29
CA LEU A 76 -4.68 -10.77 -10.40
C LEU A 76 -4.16 -11.13 -11.78
N LYS A 77 -4.34 -12.37 -12.23
CA LYS A 77 -3.95 -12.82 -13.57
C LYS A 77 -4.58 -11.97 -14.67
N ASN A 78 -5.88 -11.68 -14.58
CA ASN A 78 -6.57 -10.85 -15.59
C ASN A 78 -6.06 -9.41 -15.66
N ASN A 79 -5.70 -8.83 -14.52
CA ASN A 79 -5.17 -7.47 -14.46
C ASN A 79 -3.72 -7.39 -14.91
N LEU A 80 -2.88 -8.35 -14.48
CA LEU A 80 -1.45 -8.39 -14.81
C LEU A 80 -1.20 -8.93 -16.22
N GLY A 81 -2.02 -9.83 -16.75
CA GLY A 81 -1.83 -10.51 -18.05
C GLY A 81 -1.80 -9.59 -19.29
N LYS A 82 -1.95 -8.28 -19.09
CA LYS A 82 -1.74 -7.24 -20.10
C LYS A 82 -0.32 -6.66 -20.08
N SER A 83 0.54 -7.08 -19.14
CA SER A 83 1.89 -6.56 -18.90
C SER A 83 2.83 -7.66 -18.38
N ASP A 84 3.83 -8.04 -19.18
CA ASP A 84 4.85 -9.02 -18.75
C ASP A 84 5.73 -8.48 -17.61
N ILE A 85 5.92 -7.16 -17.55
CA ILE A 85 6.68 -6.51 -16.49
C ILE A 85 5.75 -6.11 -15.36
N VAL A 86 6.08 -6.58 -14.16
CA VAL A 86 5.36 -6.27 -12.93
C VAL A 86 6.33 -5.78 -11.87
N LEU A 87 5.78 -5.04 -10.91
CA LEU A 87 6.56 -4.32 -9.90
C LEU A 87 6.03 -4.67 -8.50
N PRO A 88 6.35 -5.85 -7.94
CA PRO A 88 6.08 -6.15 -6.54
C PRO A 88 6.69 -5.08 -5.65
N PHE A 89 5.92 -4.57 -4.69
CA PHE A 89 6.31 -3.46 -3.83
C PHE A 89 5.95 -3.67 -2.37
N LEU A 90 6.72 -3.01 -1.51
CA LEU A 90 6.47 -2.90 -0.08
C LEU A 90 6.86 -1.50 0.40
N CYS A 91 6.02 -0.87 1.21
CA CYS A 91 6.30 0.44 1.79
C CYS A 91 5.76 0.55 3.22
N THR A 92 6.34 1.45 4.01
CA THR A 92 6.06 1.57 5.44
C THR A 92 6.23 3.00 5.93
N CYS A 93 5.52 3.35 7.01
CA CYS A 93 5.75 4.58 7.76
C CYS A 93 7.10 4.62 8.50
N GLY A 94 7.77 3.47 8.64
CA GLY A 94 9.05 3.31 9.36
C GLY A 94 8.87 2.74 10.76
N THR A 95 9.84 1.94 11.21
CA THR A 95 9.86 1.35 12.56
C THR A 95 9.92 2.43 13.65
N GLU A 96 10.59 3.53 13.35
CA GLU A 96 10.73 4.70 14.21
C GLU A 96 9.36 5.32 14.53
N MET A 97 8.44 5.34 13.55
CA MET A 97 7.07 5.82 13.72
C MET A 97 6.19 4.83 14.50
N GLU A 98 6.42 3.53 14.34
CA GLU A 98 5.73 2.48 15.10
C GLU A 98 6.15 2.49 16.57
N GLU A 99 7.44 2.61 16.85
CA GLU A 99 7.96 2.69 18.21
C GLU A 99 7.51 3.99 18.90
N TRP A 100 7.57 5.12 18.18
CA TRP A 100 7.07 6.39 18.69
C TRP A 100 5.58 6.34 19.04
N SER A 101 4.75 5.63 18.27
CA SER A 101 3.30 5.59 18.54
C SER A 101 2.93 4.79 19.79
N GLN A 102 3.77 3.84 20.21
CA GLN A 102 3.49 2.96 21.34
C GLN A 102 3.50 3.68 22.70
N GLN A 103 4.12 4.85 22.81
CA GLN A 103 4.15 5.61 24.06
C GLN A 103 2.80 6.25 24.42
N PHE A 104 1.89 6.39 23.44
CA PHE A 104 0.60 7.02 23.65
C PHE A 104 -0.44 5.99 24.07
N THR A 105 -1.04 6.17 25.25
CA THR A 105 -2.05 5.25 25.80
C THR A 105 -3.47 5.77 25.66
N ASP A 106 -3.65 7.09 25.68
CA ASP A 106 -4.93 7.78 25.50
C ASP A 106 -5.54 7.51 24.11
N ILE A 107 -6.85 7.25 24.07
CA ILE A 107 -7.55 6.83 22.84
C ILE A 107 -7.57 7.95 21.79
N VAL A 108 -7.74 9.21 22.23
CA VAL A 108 -7.80 10.36 21.32
C VAL A 108 -6.41 10.63 20.74
N GLN A 109 -5.36 10.60 21.57
CA GLN A 109 -3.99 10.74 21.09
C GLN A 109 -3.57 9.60 20.17
N LYS A 110 -3.93 8.35 20.50
CA LYS A 110 -3.70 7.19 19.60
C LYS A 110 -4.34 7.41 18.23
N TYR A 111 -5.56 7.94 18.18
CA TYR A 111 -6.23 8.24 16.92
C TYR A 111 -5.47 9.31 16.11
N TRP A 112 -5.01 10.38 16.75
CA TRP A 112 -4.20 11.42 16.10
C TRP A 112 -2.87 10.87 15.58
N VAL A 113 -2.17 10.11 16.41
CA VAL A 113 -0.87 9.49 16.07
C VAL A 113 -1.01 8.48 14.94
N ASN A 114 -2.03 7.62 14.97
CA ASN A 114 -2.33 6.70 13.86
C ASN A 114 -2.60 7.46 12.55
N THR A 115 -3.29 8.59 12.62
CA THR A 115 -3.53 9.45 11.45
C THR A 115 -2.23 10.07 10.93
N ILE A 116 -1.33 10.50 11.81
CA ILE A 116 0.00 10.99 11.42
C ILE A 116 0.82 9.88 10.74
N GLN A 117 0.78 8.64 11.26
CA GLN A 117 1.44 7.50 10.62
C GLN A 117 0.86 7.20 9.22
N ASP A 118 -0.44 7.44 8.99
CA ASP A 118 -1.05 7.33 7.65
C ASP A 118 -0.44 8.35 6.67
N PHE A 119 -0.16 9.58 7.10
CA PHE A 119 0.57 10.56 6.27
C PHE A 119 2.02 10.14 5.98
N ALA A 120 2.70 9.53 6.95
CA ALA A 120 4.05 9.00 6.76
C ALA A 120 4.06 7.86 5.73
N LEU A 121 3.12 6.92 5.83
CA LEU A 121 2.93 5.88 4.81
C LEU A 121 2.59 6.48 3.44
N GLY A 122 1.75 7.52 3.40
CA GLY A 122 1.44 8.25 2.18
C GLY A 122 2.68 8.84 1.48
N SER A 123 3.65 9.33 2.26
CA SER A 123 4.93 9.79 1.73
C SER A 123 5.74 8.66 1.09
N ALA A 124 5.73 7.47 1.71
CA ALA A 124 6.38 6.28 1.16
C ALA A 124 5.75 5.82 -0.17
N ILE A 125 4.42 5.80 -0.24
CA ILE A 125 3.65 5.47 -1.45
C ILE A 125 3.97 6.47 -2.56
N HIS A 126 3.96 7.77 -2.25
CA HIS A 126 4.24 8.82 -3.23
C HIS A 126 5.66 8.72 -3.80
N ALA A 127 6.66 8.48 -2.95
CA ALA A 127 8.04 8.30 -3.38
C ALA A 127 8.19 7.09 -4.31
N LEU A 128 7.51 5.99 -3.99
CA LEU A 128 7.53 4.77 -4.79
C LEU A 128 6.87 4.98 -6.16
N GLU A 129 5.68 5.57 -6.21
CA GLU A 129 5.03 5.91 -7.49
C GLU A 129 5.87 6.86 -8.33
N THR A 130 6.50 7.86 -7.70
CA THR A 130 7.36 8.83 -8.38
C THR A 130 8.59 8.16 -8.98
N SER A 131 9.26 7.29 -8.21
CA SER A 131 10.42 6.51 -8.69
C SER A 131 10.05 5.65 -9.90
N ILE A 132 8.92 4.93 -9.84
CA ILE A 132 8.43 4.09 -10.93
C ILE A 132 8.10 4.96 -12.16
N LYS A 133 7.36 6.07 -11.99
CA LYS A 133 6.97 6.95 -13.10
C LYS A 133 8.18 7.57 -13.79
N GLN A 134 9.19 8.02 -13.03
CA GLN A 134 10.41 8.59 -13.58
C GLN A 134 11.23 7.56 -14.37
N ARG A 135 11.30 6.32 -13.87
CA ARG A 135 12.15 5.27 -14.45
C ARG A 135 11.51 4.56 -15.64
N TYR A 136 10.19 4.33 -15.61
CA TYR A 136 9.50 3.50 -16.61
C TYR A 136 8.47 4.26 -17.47
N GLN A 137 8.10 5.48 -17.08
CA GLN A 137 7.13 6.33 -17.79
C GLN A 137 5.87 5.58 -18.28
N PRO A 138 5.21 4.76 -17.43
CA PRO A 138 4.02 4.03 -17.85
C PRO A 138 2.88 5.02 -18.15
N ARG A 139 2.06 4.70 -19.17
CA ARG A 139 0.91 5.55 -19.54
C ARG A 139 -0.06 5.71 -18.36
N ASN A 140 -0.48 4.60 -17.76
CA ASN A 140 -1.11 4.59 -16.45
C ASN A 140 -0.47 3.50 -15.58
N LEU A 141 -0.41 3.78 -14.28
CA LEU A 141 0.13 2.89 -13.26
C LEU A 141 -1.02 2.37 -12.41
N SER A 142 -1.15 1.05 -12.31
CA SER A 142 -2.17 0.36 -11.52
C SER A 142 -1.54 -0.42 -10.39
N ALA A 143 -2.28 -0.63 -9.31
CA ALA A 143 -1.83 -1.42 -8.18
C ALA A 143 -2.90 -2.40 -7.72
N MET A 144 -2.46 -3.60 -7.38
CA MET A 144 -3.24 -4.56 -6.62
C MET A 144 -2.56 -4.86 -5.28
N ASN A 145 -3.38 -5.11 -4.26
CA ASN A 145 -2.95 -5.53 -2.92
C ASN A 145 -3.76 -6.78 -2.48
N PRO A 146 -3.15 -7.77 -1.80
CA PRO A 146 -3.90 -8.89 -1.24
C PRO A 146 -4.81 -8.43 -0.08
N GLY A 147 -5.90 -9.17 0.15
CA GLY A 147 -6.75 -9.08 1.35
C GLY A 147 -7.96 -8.16 1.29
N SER A 148 -8.00 -7.17 0.39
CA SER A 148 -9.17 -6.28 0.28
C SER A 148 -10.29 -6.80 -0.64
N LEU A 149 -10.02 -7.84 -1.41
CA LEU A 149 -10.93 -8.48 -2.35
C LEU A 149 -10.92 -10.00 -2.12
N THR A 150 -12.07 -10.65 -2.29
CA THR A 150 -12.20 -12.10 -2.04
C THR A 150 -11.29 -12.93 -2.94
N ASP A 151 -11.16 -12.55 -4.21
CA ASP A 151 -10.40 -13.31 -5.22
C ASP A 151 -8.88 -13.24 -5.02
N TRP A 152 -8.36 -12.19 -4.38
CA TRP A 152 -6.95 -12.14 -3.99
C TRP A 152 -6.83 -11.95 -2.48
N PRO A 153 -6.92 -13.06 -1.72
CA PRO A 153 -7.12 -13.01 -0.27
C PRO A 153 -5.82 -12.68 0.48
N ILE A 154 -5.92 -12.38 1.77
CA ILE A 154 -4.79 -11.90 2.59
C ILE A 154 -3.67 -12.94 2.72
N GLN A 155 -3.97 -14.23 2.59
CA GLN A 155 -3.02 -15.35 2.63
C GLN A 155 -1.93 -15.22 1.56
N GLU A 156 -2.27 -14.67 0.40
CA GLU A 156 -1.32 -14.42 -0.69
C GLU A 156 -0.25 -13.39 -0.33
N GLN A 157 -0.43 -12.65 0.77
CA GLN A 157 0.61 -11.78 1.30
C GLN A 157 1.86 -12.57 1.73
N GLN A 158 1.75 -13.83 2.14
CA GLN A 158 2.92 -14.66 2.43
C GLN A 158 3.78 -14.87 1.18
N ASN A 159 3.14 -15.25 0.07
CA ASN A 159 3.81 -15.43 -1.23
C ASN A 159 4.42 -14.11 -1.71
N LEU A 160 3.70 -13.00 -1.54
CA LEU A 160 4.23 -11.67 -1.86
C LEU A 160 5.44 -11.30 -0.98
N PHE A 161 5.45 -11.67 0.30
CA PHE A 161 6.61 -11.47 1.17
C PHE A 161 7.80 -12.36 0.80
N HIS A 162 7.57 -13.57 0.29
CA HIS A 162 8.65 -14.41 -0.25
C HIS A 162 9.34 -13.75 -1.44
N LEU A 163 8.62 -12.97 -2.28
CA LEU A 163 9.23 -12.20 -3.36
C LEU A 163 10.19 -11.13 -2.82
N PHE A 164 9.92 -10.58 -1.64
CA PHE A 164 10.79 -9.58 -1.02
C PHE A 164 11.98 -10.20 -0.30
N GLY A 165 11.79 -11.31 0.40
CA GLY A 165 12.82 -11.96 1.21
C GLY A 165 13.43 -10.99 2.24
N ASP A 166 14.74 -11.06 2.44
CA ASP A 166 15.48 -10.21 3.39
C ASP A 166 15.36 -8.71 3.10
N ASP A 167 14.98 -8.31 1.88
CA ASP A 167 14.82 -6.89 1.55
C ASP A 167 13.63 -6.25 2.31
N ALA A 168 12.61 -7.02 2.69
CA ALA A 168 11.54 -6.52 3.57
C ALA A 168 12.09 -6.12 4.95
N VAL A 169 12.99 -6.94 5.51
CA VAL A 169 13.64 -6.68 6.80
C VAL A 169 14.56 -5.46 6.72
N LYS A 170 15.24 -5.24 5.58
CA LYS A 170 16.10 -4.06 5.39
C LYS A 170 15.35 -2.73 5.46
N ILE A 171 14.09 -2.71 5.04
CA ILE A 171 13.22 -1.52 5.20
C ILE A 171 12.43 -1.53 6.52
N GLY A 172 12.73 -2.49 7.41
CA GLY A 172 12.14 -2.60 8.75
C GLY A 172 10.76 -3.24 8.79
N VAL A 173 10.33 -3.95 7.72
CA VAL A 173 9.01 -4.57 7.68
C VAL A 173 9.09 -6.07 7.89
N THR A 174 8.24 -6.58 8.78
CA THR A 174 8.04 -8.01 9.04
C THR A 174 6.57 -8.40 8.90
N LEU A 175 6.31 -9.68 8.66
CA LEU A 175 4.98 -10.27 8.59
C LEU A 175 4.78 -11.18 9.81
N THR A 176 3.68 -10.98 10.55
CA THR A 176 3.34 -11.88 11.67
C THR A 176 2.70 -13.17 11.17
N GLU A 177 2.59 -14.17 12.04
CA GLU A 177 1.83 -15.41 11.76
C GLU A 177 0.38 -15.13 11.36
N GLY A 178 -0.22 -14.08 11.92
CA GLY A 178 -1.56 -13.60 11.58
C GLY A 178 -1.62 -12.72 10.33
N LEU A 179 -0.57 -12.68 9.51
CA LEU A 179 -0.48 -11.94 8.24
C LEU A 179 -0.52 -10.41 8.37
N MET A 180 -0.35 -9.89 9.58
CA MET A 180 -0.27 -8.46 9.83
C MET A 180 1.17 -7.99 9.60
N MET A 181 1.33 -6.87 8.90
CA MET A 181 2.65 -6.23 8.79
C MET A 181 2.99 -5.50 10.08
N LYS A 182 4.29 -5.46 10.39
CA LYS A 182 4.88 -4.57 11.39
C LYS A 182 6.02 -3.79 10.75
N PRO A 183 6.00 -2.44 10.74
CA PRO A 183 4.97 -1.52 11.25
C PRO A 183 3.55 -1.77 10.74
N LEU A 184 2.54 -1.45 11.54
CA LEU A 184 1.14 -1.67 11.16
C LEU A 184 0.75 -0.80 9.97
N LYS A 185 1.29 0.41 9.88
CA LYS A 185 1.12 1.30 8.74
C LYS A 185 2.15 0.97 7.67
N SER A 186 1.94 -0.18 7.05
CA SER A 186 2.68 -0.67 5.89
C SER A 186 1.73 -1.14 4.79
N MET A 187 2.20 -1.18 3.55
CA MET A 187 1.44 -1.62 2.39
C MET A 187 2.33 -2.44 1.45
N SER A 188 1.85 -3.63 1.09
CA SER A 188 2.45 -4.50 0.08
C SER A 188 1.51 -4.68 -1.10
N GLY A 189 2.03 -4.80 -2.31
CA GLY A 189 1.22 -5.12 -3.48
C GLY A 189 2.06 -5.35 -4.73
N ILE A 190 1.40 -5.31 -5.88
CA ILE A 190 2.04 -5.36 -7.19
C ILE A 190 1.56 -4.18 -8.02
N PHE A 191 2.51 -3.38 -8.50
CA PHE A 191 2.28 -2.37 -9.53
C PHE A 191 2.43 -2.98 -10.92
N PHE A 192 1.63 -2.51 -11.88
CA PHE A 192 1.68 -2.92 -13.28
C PHE A 192 1.15 -1.80 -14.18
N ALA A 193 1.60 -1.80 -15.45
CA ALA A 193 1.06 -0.88 -16.44
C ALA A 193 -0.33 -1.33 -16.89
N SER A 194 -1.23 -0.37 -17.12
CA SER A 194 -2.54 -0.67 -17.72
C SER A 194 -3.05 0.52 -18.53
N ASP A 195 -3.93 0.28 -19.50
CA ASP A 195 -4.54 1.36 -20.28
C ASP A 195 -5.68 2.06 -19.54
N GLU A 196 -6.43 1.34 -18.71
CA GLU A 196 -7.65 1.84 -18.04
C GLU A 196 -7.40 2.34 -16.61
N GLY A 197 -6.25 1.97 -16.00
CA GLY A 197 -5.98 2.22 -14.58
C GLY A 197 -6.79 1.29 -13.68
N PHE A 198 -6.15 0.74 -12.64
CA PHE A 198 -6.83 -0.12 -11.66
C PHE A 198 -6.28 0.11 -10.25
N VAL A 199 -7.20 0.21 -9.28
CA VAL A 199 -6.90 0.06 -7.85
C VAL A 199 -8.03 -0.71 -7.17
N ASN A 200 -7.70 -1.55 -6.19
CA ASN A 200 -8.67 -2.41 -5.49
C ASN A 200 -9.94 -1.68 -5.00
N CYS A 201 -9.83 -0.40 -4.62
CA CYS A 201 -10.97 0.39 -4.15
C CYS A 201 -12.14 0.46 -5.15
N GLN A 202 -11.88 0.29 -6.45
CA GLN A 202 -12.92 0.25 -7.49
C GLN A 202 -13.83 -0.97 -7.36
N LEU A 203 -13.37 -2.07 -6.75
CA LEU A 203 -14.15 -3.30 -6.56
C LEU A 203 -14.54 -3.56 -5.10
N CYS A 204 -13.97 -2.83 -4.14
CA CYS A 204 -14.25 -3.03 -2.72
C CYS A 204 -15.60 -2.37 -2.30
N PRO A 205 -16.59 -3.15 -1.82
CA PRO A 205 -17.91 -2.63 -1.46
C PRO A 205 -17.93 -1.90 -0.10
N LEU A 206 -16.83 -1.88 0.65
CA LEU A 206 -16.74 -1.23 1.96
C LEU A 206 -16.89 0.30 1.82
N GLU A 207 -18.07 0.84 2.15
CA GLU A 207 -18.38 2.26 1.93
C GLU A 207 -17.44 3.20 2.71
N LYS A 208 -17.29 2.97 4.02
CA LYS A 208 -16.51 3.82 4.94
C LYS A 208 -15.14 3.21 5.21
N CYS A 209 -14.23 3.34 4.24
CA CYS A 209 -12.83 2.96 4.39
C CYS A 209 -11.95 4.23 4.48
N PRO A 210 -11.26 4.47 5.62
CA PRO A 210 -10.33 5.60 5.76
C PRO A 210 -9.20 5.60 4.72
N GLY A 211 -8.77 4.41 4.27
CA GLY A 211 -7.72 4.24 3.25
C GLY A 211 -8.22 4.21 1.80
N ARG A 212 -9.45 4.66 1.52
CA ARG A 212 -10.03 4.60 0.17
C ARG A 212 -9.30 5.54 -0.79
N ARG A 213 -8.74 4.97 -1.87
CA ARG A 213 -8.01 5.69 -2.93
C ARG A 213 -8.83 5.95 -4.20
N ALA A 214 -9.94 5.24 -4.40
CA ALA A 214 -10.85 5.46 -5.52
C ALA A 214 -12.32 5.13 -5.15
N PRO A 215 -13.32 5.71 -5.86
CA PRO A 215 -14.73 5.36 -5.68
C PRO A 215 -15.02 3.89 -6.04
N TYR A 216 -15.96 3.26 -5.34
CA TYR A 216 -16.45 1.92 -5.68
C TYR A 216 -17.27 1.95 -6.98
N GLN A 217 -17.00 1.02 -7.90
CA GLN A 217 -17.61 0.93 -9.21
C GLN A 217 -18.34 -0.42 -9.36
N LYS A 218 -19.61 -0.43 -8.99
CA LYS A 218 -20.45 -1.64 -8.98
C LYS A 218 -20.54 -2.34 -10.34
N SER A 219 -20.50 -1.58 -11.44
CA SER A 219 -20.51 -2.14 -12.81
C SER A 219 -19.28 -3.00 -13.13
N LEU A 220 -18.11 -2.66 -12.58
CA LEU A 220 -16.89 -3.45 -12.76
C LEU A 220 -16.91 -4.74 -11.93
N ALA A 221 -17.53 -4.72 -10.74
CA ALA A 221 -17.65 -5.89 -9.88
C ALA A 221 -18.45 -7.02 -10.55
N HIS A 222 -19.57 -6.68 -11.21
CA HIS A 222 -20.38 -7.66 -11.94
C HIS A 222 -19.70 -8.20 -13.22
N SER A 223 -18.78 -7.46 -13.83
CA SER A 223 -18.03 -7.92 -15.00
C SER A 223 -16.90 -8.90 -14.67
N ALA A 224 -16.40 -8.90 -13.43
CA ALA A 224 -15.43 -9.88 -12.94
C ALA A 224 -16.08 -11.25 -12.67
N ASP A 225 -17.36 -11.25 -12.30
CA ASP A 225 -18.17 -12.46 -12.07
C ASP A 225 -18.73 -13.07 -13.38
N HIS A 226 -18.67 -12.36 -14.50
CA HIS A 226 -19.29 -12.77 -15.78
C HIS A 226 -18.35 -12.66 -16.99
N LYS A 227 -17.13 -13.20 -16.89
CA LYS A 227 -16.36 -13.64 -18.07
C LYS A 227 -16.28 -15.16 -18.13
N GLU A 228 -17.44 -15.81 -18.04
CA GLU A 228 -17.68 -17.16 -18.52
C GLU A 228 -18.77 -17.09 -19.57
N CYS A 229 -18.50 -17.75 -20.71
CA CYS A 229 -19.39 -17.99 -21.85
C CYS A 229 -19.71 -16.79 -22.74
N ASP A 230 -18.84 -16.56 -23.73
CA ASP A 230 -19.30 -16.35 -25.11
C ASP A 230 -18.36 -17.14 -26.03
N ALA A 231 -18.79 -18.36 -26.35
CA ALA A 231 -18.35 -19.18 -27.47
C ALA A 231 -19.59 -19.60 -28.25
#